data_AF-A0A7G2DB29-F1
#
_entry.id   AF-A0A7G2DB29-F1
#
_cell.length_a   1.000
_cell.length_b   1.000
_cell.length_c   1.000
_cell.angle_alpha   90.00
_cell.angle_beta   90.00
_cell.angle_gamma   90.00
#
_symmetry.space_group_name_H-M   'P 1'
#
loop_
_entity.id
_entity.type
_entity.pdbx_description
1 polymer ?
#
loop_
_entity_poly.entity_id
_entity_poly.type
_entity_poly.pdbx_seq_one_letter_code
_entity_poly.pdbx_strand_id
1 'polypeptide(L)'
;MKRRILLGVLLVGGLLIGLVNAAGSVSTQSCWTPWDHNSDVRQWSDNEWVWAGIHGQVLVCDGKFQKVLTDTVYGTATAKGVEVIKREVIRDPRISYARVKYIRNGMIDEAFADIPNYFG
;
A
#
# COMPACT_ATOMS: atom_id res chain seq x y z
N MET A 1 -35.09 -53.24 -48.73
CA MET A 1 -35.08 -52.36 -47.53
C MET A 1 -34.69 -53.25 -46.35
N LYS A 2 -33.67 -53.08 -45.50
CA LYS A 2 -32.75 -51.99 -45.13
C LYS A 2 -31.43 -52.66 -44.68
N ARG A 3 -30.30 -52.36 -45.34
CA ARG A 3 -28.96 -52.42 -44.73
C ARG A 3 -28.59 -50.96 -44.42
N ARG A 4 -28.01 -50.71 -43.23
CA ARG A 4 -27.21 -49.51 -42.83
C ARG A 4 -27.60 -49.04 -41.43
N ILE A 5 -27.04 -49.64 -40.38
CA ILE A 5 -26.71 -48.92 -39.13
C ILE A 5 -25.47 -49.59 -38.53
N LEU A 6 -24.30 -49.34 -39.12
CA LEU A 6 -22.99 -49.76 -38.57
C LEU A 6 -21.95 -48.65 -38.83
N LEU A 7 -22.38 -47.40 -38.69
CA LEU A 7 -21.57 -46.19 -38.91
C LEU A 7 -21.60 -45.24 -37.70
N GLY A 8 -22.13 -45.69 -36.56
CA GLY A 8 -22.31 -44.85 -35.37
C GLY A 8 -21.15 -44.86 -34.37
N VAL A 9 -20.12 -45.70 -34.54
CA VAL A 9 -19.11 -45.93 -33.48
C VAL A 9 -17.74 -45.28 -33.77
N LEU A 10 -17.52 -44.73 -34.97
CA LEU A 10 -16.20 -44.20 -35.36
C LEU A 10 -16.04 -42.67 -35.23
N LEU A 11 -17.08 -41.92 -34.85
CA LEU A 11 -17.01 -40.46 -34.70
C LEU A 11 -16.83 -39.98 -33.25
N VAL A 12 -16.86 -40.88 -32.26
CA VAL A 12 -16.68 -40.50 -30.84
C VAL A 12 -15.20 -40.57 -30.41
N GLY A 13 -14.32 -41.17 -31.23
CA GLY A 13 -12.90 -41.37 -30.89
C GLY A 13 -11.93 -40.26 -31.34
N GLY A 14 -12.40 -39.24 -32.06
CA GLY A 14 -11.51 -38.28 -32.75
C GLY A 14 -11.63 -36.82 -32.35
N LEU A 15 -12.57 -36.46 -31.47
CA LEU A 15 -12.80 -35.08 -31.05
C LEU A 15 -12.71 -35.05 -29.52
N LEU A 16 -11.98 -34.09 -28.97
CA LEU A 16 -11.72 -33.85 -27.54
C LEU A 16 -10.41 -34.41 -26.95
N ILE A 17 -9.39 -34.72 -27.77
CA ILE A 17 -7.97 -34.66 -27.35
C ILE A 17 -7.42 -33.21 -27.45
N GLY A 18 -8.29 -32.23 -27.74
CA GLY A 18 -7.93 -30.83 -27.99
C GLY A 18 -8.12 -29.84 -26.83
N LEU A 19 -8.35 -30.29 -25.58
CA LEU A 19 -8.48 -29.42 -24.41
C LEU A 19 -7.22 -29.38 -23.54
N VAL A 20 -6.06 -29.51 -24.18
CA VAL A 20 -4.76 -29.22 -23.57
C VAL A 20 -4.22 -27.96 -24.25
N ASN A 21 -4.86 -26.81 -24.00
CA ASN A 21 -4.25 -25.52 -24.28
C ASN A 21 -4.81 -24.44 -23.34
N ALA A 22 -3.90 -23.97 -22.48
CA ALA A 22 -3.83 -22.60 -22.00
C ALA A 22 -5.07 -22.06 -21.28
N ALA A 23 -5.36 -22.59 -20.10
CA ALA A 23 -5.79 -21.72 -19.00
C ALA A 23 -4.58 -21.53 -18.08
N GLY A 24 -3.56 -20.81 -18.60
CA GLY A 24 -2.61 -20.14 -17.71
C GLY A 24 -3.46 -19.32 -16.76
N SER A 25 -3.30 -19.54 -15.46
CA SER A 25 -4.03 -18.83 -14.42
C SER A 25 -3.87 -17.33 -14.65
N VAL A 26 -4.88 -16.68 -15.23
CA VAL A 26 -5.01 -15.23 -15.15
C VAL A 26 -5.42 -14.97 -13.71
N SER A 27 -4.43 -14.91 -12.82
CA SER A 27 -4.63 -14.22 -11.56
C SER A 27 -4.92 -12.77 -11.96
N THR A 28 -6.19 -12.39 -12.01
CA THR A 28 -6.57 -10.99 -12.15
C THR A 28 -6.08 -10.31 -10.89
N GLN A 29 -4.85 -9.83 -10.91
CA GLN A 29 -4.22 -9.16 -9.78
C GLN A 29 -5.12 -8.00 -9.38
N SER A 30 -5.76 -8.11 -8.21
CA SER A 30 -6.71 -7.11 -7.75
C SER A 30 -5.91 -6.00 -7.10
N CYS A 31 -5.68 -4.93 -7.85
CA CYS A 31 -4.98 -3.76 -7.37
C CYS A 31 -5.94 -2.61 -7.10
N TRP A 32 -5.73 -1.91 -6.00
CA TRP A 32 -6.41 -0.66 -5.68
C TRP A 32 -5.44 0.31 -5.00
N THR A 33 -5.83 1.58 -4.94
CA THR A 33 -4.99 2.66 -4.41
C THR A 33 -5.66 3.34 -3.22
N PRO A 34 -5.67 2.72 -2.02
CA PRO A 34 -6.32 3.30 -0.86
C PRO A 34 -5.47 4.45 -0.31
N TRP A 35 -6.12 5.35 0.42
CA TRP A 35 -5.43 6.38 1.18
C TRP A 35 -4.94 5.82 2.52
N ASP A 36 -3.68 6.05 2.84
CA ASP A 36 -3.08 5.80 4.14
C ASP A 36 -2.71 7.15 4.79
N HIS A 37 -2.69 7.17 6.12
CA HIS A 37 -2.27 8.31 6.91
C HIS A 37 -1.81 7.89 8.29
N ASN A 38 -0.88 8.67 8.83
CA ASN A 38 -0.44 8.56 10.20
C ASN A 38 -0.19 9.95 10.78
N SER A 39 -0.30 10.09 12.09
CA SER A 39 0.01 11.32 12.80
C SER A 39 0.46 11.03 14.23
N ASP A 40 1.55 11.68 14.65
CA ASP A 40 1.98 11.77 16.05
C ASP A 40 1.87 13.23 16.48
N VAL A 41 0.90 13.50 17.36
CA VAL A 41 0.61 14.82 17.90
C VAL A 41 0.84 14.78 19.41
N ARG A 42 1.68 15.70 19.90
CA ARG A 42 2.00 15.85 21.31
C ARG A 42 1.74 17.28 21.71
N GLN A 43 0.82 17.50 22.63
CA GLN A 43 0.44 18.83 23.09
C GLN A 43 0.46 18.87 24.61
N TRP A 44 1.16 19.86 25.17
CA TRP A 44 1.25 20.09 26.61
C TRP A 44 0.57 21.39 27.03
N SER A 45 0.50 22.38 26.13
CA SER A 45 -0.26 23.62 26.31
C SER A 45 -0.56 24.28 24.95
N ASP A 46 -1.27 25.40 24.94
CA ASP A 46 -1.55 26.19 23.72
C ASP A 46 -0.28 26.78 23.06
N ASN A 47 0.80 26.87 23.84
CA ASN A 47 2.09 27.40 23.40
C ASN A 47 3.18 26.33 23.29
N GLU A 48 2.88 25.07 23.62
CA GLU A 48 3.85 23.99 23.64
C GLU A 48 3.26 22.70 23.04
N TRP A 49 3.65 22.40 21.80
CA TRP A 49 3.19 21.24 21.04
C TRP A 49 4.14 20.84 19.91
N VAL A 50 4.04 19.59 19.46
CA VAL A 50 4.75 19.02 18.32
C VAL A 50 3.77 18.21 17.48
N TRP A 51 3.87 18.31 16.16
CA TRP A 51 3.03 17.58 15.22
C TRP A 51 3.85 17.07 14.02
N ALA A 52 3.87 15.74 13.88
CA ALA A 52 4.24 15.06 12.64
C ALA A 52 2.97 14.40 12.05
N GLY A 53 2.71 14.61 10.76
CA GLY A 53 1.58 14.00 10.08
C GLY A 53 1.94 13.70 8.63
N ILE A 54 1.49 12.57 8.12
CA ILE A 54 1.68 12.21 6.71
C ILE A 54 0.44 11.51 6.16
N HIS A 55 0.17 11.77 4.88
CA HIS A 55 -0.99 11.27 4.16
C HIS A 55 -0.62 11.02 2.70
N GLY A 56 -1.07 9.92 2.13
CA GLY A 56 -0.80 9.59 0.72
C GLY A 56 -1.54 8.33 0.29
N GLN A 57 -1.61 8.10 -1.01
CA GLN A 57 -2.09 6.83 -1.56
C GLN A 57 -0.98 5.79 -1.57
N VAL A 58 -1.35 4.54 -1.29
CA VAL A 58 -0.48 3.37 -1.47
C VAL A 58 -1.03 2.52 -2.60
N LEU A 59 -0.21 1.68 -3.22
CA LEU A 59 -0.65 0.64 -4.14
C LEU A 59 -0.72 -0.67 -3.37
N VAL A 60 -1.91 -1.27 -3.33
CA VAL A 60 -2.14 -2.59 -2.74
C VAL A 60 -2.59 -3.52 -3.86
N CYS A 61 -1.92 -4.67 -3.99
CA CYS A 61 -2.30 -5.70 -4.95
C CYS A 61 -2.41 -7.04 -4.22
N ASP A 62 -3.50 -7.77 -4.45
CA ASP A 62 -3.82 -9.05 -3.78
C ASP A 62 -3.72 -8.94 -2.23
N GLY A 63 -4.18 -7.82 -1.69
CA GLY A 63 -4.13 -7.52 -0.25
C GLY A 63 -2.73 -7.18 0.29
N LYS A 64 -1.70 -7.07 -0.55
CA LYS A 64 -0.32 -6.77 -0.14
C LYS A 64 0.10 -5.38 -0.59
N PHE A 65 0.70 -4.62 0.33
CA PHE A 65 1.37 -3.37 0.01
C PHE A 65 2.45 -3.58 -1.06
N GLN A 66 2.47 -2.71 -2.07
CA GLN A 66 3.46 -2.72 -3.15
C GLN A 66 4.39 -1.52 -3.07
N LYS A 67 3.82 -0.32 -2.93
CA LYS A 67 4.54 0.95 -2.84
C LYS A 67 3.66 2.09 -2.37
N VAL A 68 4.27 3.17 -1.91
CA VAL A 68 3.66 4.49 -1.77
C VAL A 68 3.64 5.18 -3.15
N LEU A 69 2.53 5.83 -3.49
CA LEU A 69 2.43 6.72 -4.65
C LEU A 69 2.93 8.10 -4.24
N THR A 70 4.23 8.34 -4.38
CA THR A 70 4.94 9.50 -3.78
C THR A 70 4.46 10.87 -4.26
N ASP A 71 3.84 10.94 -5.44
CA ASP A 71 3.21 12.12 -6.01
C ASP A 71 1.93 12.55 -5.28
N THR A 72 1.31 11.62 -4.54
CA THR A 72 0.12 11.87 -3.72
C THR A 72 0.43 12.22 -2.26
N VAL A 73 1.72 12.25 -1.89
CA VAL A 73 2.14 12.35 -0.49
C VAL A 73 2.20 13.80 -0.02
N TYR A 74 1.42 14.08 1.02
CA TYR A 74 1.43 15.32 1.77
C TYR A 74 1.88 15.05 3.21
N GLY A 75 2.74 15.91 3.75
CA GLY A 75 3.26 15.76 5.11
C GLY A 75 3.39 17.09 5.82
N THR A 76 3.29 17.06 7.13
CA THR A 76 3.46 18.17 8.06
C THR A 76 4.47 17.77 9.13
N ALA A 77 5.45 18.63 9.38
CA ALA A 77 6.42 18.47 10.46
C ALA A 77 6.60 19.84 11.12
N THR A 78 5.89 20.08 12.21
CA THR A 78 5.81 21.40 12.86
C THR A 78 5.77 21.29 14.38
N ALA A 79 6.12 22.38 15.06
CA ALA A 79 6.20 22.43 16.51
C ALA A 79 6.22 23.88 17.01
N LYS A 80 5.78 24.07 18.25
CA LYS A 80 5.74 25.35 18.98
C LYS A 80 6.18 25.10 20.43
N GLY A 81 6.93 26.05 21.00
CA GLY A 81 7.32 26.01 22.43
C GLY A 81 8.37 24.99 22.83
N VAL A 82 8.93 24.23 21.88
CA VAL A 82 10.06 23.30 22.10
C VAL A 82 11.25 23.70 21.23
N GLU A 83 12.46 23.30 21.62
CA GLU A 83 13.65 23.47 20.79
C GLU A 83 13.66 22.38 19.70
N VAL A 84 13.67 22.78 18.44
CA VAL A 84 13.60 21.82 17.33
C VAL A 84 14.98 21.56 16.75
N ILE A 85 15.37 20.29 16.77
CA ILE A 85 16.61 19.78 16.19
C ILE A 85 16.44 19.55 14.69
N LYS A 86 15.32 18.92 14.29
CA LYS A 86 15.09 18.51 12.91
C LYS A 86 13.61 18.46 12.56
N ARG A 87 13.27 18.92 11.35
CA ARG A 87 11.96 18.70 10.72
C ARG A 87 12.19 18.08 9.36
N GLU A 88 11.51 16.99 9.06
CA GLU A 88 11.63 16.32 7.76
C GLU A 88 10.30 15.77 7.29
N VAL A 89 10.10 15.83 5.98
CA VAL A 89 9.08 15.07 5.26
C VAL A 89 9.80 14.36 4.11
N ILE A 90 9.82 13.04 4.16
CA ILE A 90 10.45 12.18 3.17
C ILE A 90 9.37 11.47 2.37
N ARG A 91 9.54 11.48 1.06
CA ARG A 91 8.67 10.81 0.10
C ARG A 91 9.48 9.72 -0.59
N ASP A 92 9.27 8.48 -0.18
CA ASP A 92 9.92 7.32 -0.78
C ASP A 92 8.87 6.23 -1.08
N PRO A 93 8.97 5.53 -2.23
CA PRO A 93 8.02 4.49 -2.61
C PRO A 93 7.96 3.30 -1.64
N ARG A 94 8.99 3.08 -0.81
CA ARG A 94 8.99 2.01 0.21
C ARG A 94 8.35 2.49 1.50
N ILE A 95 8.74 3.68 1.95
CA ILE A 95 8.24 4.31 3.17
C ILE A 95 8.30 5.84 3.05
N SER A 96 7.16 6.51 3.09
CA SER A 96 7.15 7.97 3.23
C SER A 96 6.89 8.32 4.69
N TYR A 97 7.52 9.36 5.22
CA TYR A 97 7.33 9.75 6.62
C TYR A 97 7.50 11.24 6.86
N ALA A 98 6.89 11.73 7.94
CA ALA A 98 7.13 13.03 8.53
C ALA A 98 7.68 12.85 9.94
N ARG A 99 8.64 13.70 10.32
CA ARG A 99 9.18 13.68 11.68
C ARG A 99 9.60 15.04 12.20
N VAL A 100 9.54 15.18 13.52
CA VAL A 100 10.09 16.30 14.26
C VAL A 100 10.93 15.75 15.40
N LYS A 101 12.24 16.00 15.38
CA LYS A 101 13.14 15.77 16.53
C LYS A 101 13.26 17.07 17.31
N TYR A 102 13.09 17.00 18.62
CA TYR A 102 13.05 18.18 19.49
C TYR A 102 13.66 17.88 20.87
N ILE A 103 14.03 18.93 21.59
CA ILE A 103 14.44 18.88 22.99
C ILE A 103 13.30 19.39 23.85
N ARG A 104 12.93 18.60 24.86
CA ARG A 104 11.96 18.98 25.89
C ARG A 104 12.44 18.49 27.24
N ASN A 105 12.41 19.36 28.26
CA ASN A 105 12.91 19.05 29.60
C ASN A 105 14.36 18.50 29.61
N GLY A 106 15.20 18.99 28.70
CA GLY A 106 16.60 18.54 28.54
C GLY A 106 16.77 17.17 27.87
N MET A 107 15.70 16.52 27.40
CA MET A 107 15.75 15.23 26.71
C MET A 107 15.44 15.39 25.22
N ILE A 108 16.07 14.58 24.38
CA ILE A 108 15.76 14.49 22.96
C ILE A 108 14.58 13.54 22.77
N ASP A 109 13.52 14.05 22.17
CA ASP A 109 12.33 13.29 21.78
C ASP A 109 12.08 13.41 20.27
N GLU A 110 11.22 12.52 19.76
CA GLU A 110 10.82 12.51 18.35
C GLU A 110 9.31 12.29 18.24
N ALA A 111 8.64 13.10 17.41
CA ALA A 111 7.32 12.80 16.86
C ALA A 111 7.49 12.25 15.44
N PHE A 112 6.91 11.08 15.14
CA PHE A 112 7.14 10.35 13.91
C PHE A 112 5.83 9.79 13.35
N ALA A 113 5.59 10.00 12.05
CA ALA A 113 4.44 9.48 11.34
C ALA A 113 4.86 8.99 9.94
N ASP A 114 4.49 7.77 9.58
CA ASP A 114 4.91 7.10 8.35
C ASP A 114 3.76 6.44 7.57
N ILE A 115 4.03 6.12 6.31
CA ILE A 115 3.24 5.26 5.43
C ILE A 115 4.19 4.28 4.72
N PRO A 116 3.86 2.98 4.65
CA PRO A 116 2.64 2.36 5.16
C PRO A 116 2.66 2.19 6.69
N ASN A 117 1.63 2.70 7.38
CA ASN A 117 1.49 2.57 8.85
C ASN A 117 0.86 1.22 9.23
N TYR A 118 -0.02 0.69 8.39
CA TYR A 118 -0.85 -0.49 8.69
C TYR A 118 -0.37 -1.80 8.03
N PHE A 119 0.74 -1.78 7.29
CA PHE A 119 1.22 -2.95 6.53
C PHE A 119 2.63 -3.43 6.96
N GLY A 120 3.10 -2.97 8.13
CA GLY A 120 4.36 -3.40 8.76
C GLY A 120 4.19 -4.61 9.68
#